data_AF-A0A2K5CAU9-F1
#
_entry.id   AF-A0A2K5CAU9-F1
#
_cell.length_a   1.000
_cell.length_b   1.000
_cell.length_c   1.000
_cell.angle_alpha   90.00
_cell.angle_beta   90.00
_cell.angle_gamma   90.00
#
_symmetry.space_group_name_H-M   'P 1'
#
loop_
_entity.id
_entity.type
_entity.pdbx_description
1 polymer ?
#
loop_
_entity_poly.entity_id
_entity_poly.type
_entity_poly.pdbx_seq_one_letter_code
_entity_poly.pdbx_strand_id
1 'polypeptide(L)'
;MAGEQKPSSNLLEQFILLAKGTSGSALTALISQVLEAPGVYVFGELLELANVQELAEGANAAYLHLLNLFAYGTYPDYIVYSLLRVAERPGDAESPGTRRPHH
;
A
#
# COMPACT_ATOMS: atom_id res chain seq x y z
N MET A 1 31.32 23.49 -13.92
CA MET A 1 31.57 22.55 -12.79
C MET A 1 30.38 21.60 -12.71
N ALA A 2 30.65 20.34 -12.34
CA ALA A 2 29.79 19.17 -12.49
C ALA A 2 28.45 19.26 -11.74
N GLY A 3 27.46 18.53 -12.27
CA GLY A 3 26.06 18.54 -11.88
C GLY A 3 25.79 18.33 -10.40
N GLU A 4 24.84 19.11 -9.91
CA GLU A 4 24.15 18.88 -8.64
C GLU A 4 23.29 17.63 -8.76
N GLN A 5 23.93 16.47 -8.59
CA GLN A 5 23.25 15.20 -8.41
C GLN A 5 22.58 15.21 -7.03
N LYS A 6 21.31 15.61 -6.97
CA LYS A 6 20.35 15.11 -5.97
C LYS A 6 19.68 13.87 -6.57
N PRO A 7 20.18 12.65 -6.30
CA PRO A 7 19.62 11.44 -6.89
C PRO A 7 18.15 11.19 -6.48
N SER A 8 17.70 11.76 -5.37
CA SER A 8 16.35 11.56 -4.83
C SER A 8 15.24 12.22 -5.67
N SER A 9 15.47 13.44 -6.19
CA SER A 9 14.45 14.14 -6.98
C SER A 9 14.25 13.53 -8.37
N ASN A 10 15.32 12.99 -8.99
CA ASN A 10 15.20 12.29 -10.28
C ASN A 10 14.43 10.96 -10.17
N LEU A 11 14.54 10.24 -9.06
CA LEU A 11 13.87 8.95 -8.89
C LEU A 11 12.35 9.13 -8.76
N LEU A 12 11.92 10.07 -7.93
CA LEU A 12 10.50 10.35 -7.75
C LEU A 12 9.84 10.81 -9.06
N GLU A 13 10.46 11.73 -9.80
CA GLU A 13 9.95 12.17 -11.11
C GLU A 13 9.84 11.00 -12.11
N GLN A 14 10.83 10.11 -12.14
CA GLN A 14 10.79 8.91 -12.97
C GLN A 14 9.64 7.97 -12.56
N PHE A 15 9.45 7.74 -11.26
CA PHE A 15 8.35 6.93 -10.77
C PHE A 15 6.99 7.54 -11.09
N ILE A 16 6.83 8.85 -10.99
CA ILE A 16 5.60 9.54 -11.39
C ILE A 16 5.37 9.39 -12.90
N LEU A 17 6.40 9.57 -13.73
CA LEU A 17 6.30 9.42 -15.18
C LEU A 17 5.87 8.00 -15.56
N LEU A 18 6.49 6.99 -14.94
CA LEU A 18 6.14 5.58 -15.14
C LEU A 18 4.72 5.30 -14.64
N ALA A 19 4.38 5.74 -13.43
CA ALA A 19 3.05 5.58 -12.82
C ALA A 19 1.95 6.16 -13.69
N LYS A 20 2.18 7.28 -14.40
CA LYS A 20 1.22 7.87 -15.35
C LYS A 20 0.91 6.96 -16.55
N GLY A 21 1.85 6.11 -16.97
CA GLY A 21 1.69 5.18 -18.09
C GLY A 21 1.40 3.73 -17.68
N THR A 22 1.50 3.41 -16.38
CA THR A 22 1.25 2.06 -15.85
C THR A 22 -0.03 1.99 -15.04
N SER A 23 -0.81 0.91 -15.21
CA SER A 23 -2.06 0.68 -14.50
C SER A 23 -2.15 -0.76 -13.98
N GLY A 24 -3.07 -1.01 -13.05
CA GLY A 24 -3.34 -2.35 -12.51
C GLY A 24 -2.12 -3.00 -11.85
N SER A 25 -1.79 -4.24 -12.24
CA SER A 25 -0.72 -5.04 -11.62
C SER A 25 0.69 -4.45 -11.81
N ALA A 26 0.94 -3.78 -12.94
CA ALA A 26 2.22 -3.11 -13.18
C ALA A 26 2.44 -1.94 -12.21
N LEU A 27 1.36 -1.20 -11.91
CA LEU A 27 1.42 -0.08 -10.96
C LEU A 27 1.70 -0.56 -9.54
N THR A 28 1.17 -1.72 -9.13
CA THR A 28 1.52 -2.29 -7.81
C THR A 28 2.99 -2.68 -7.71
N ALA A 29 3.56 -3.27 -8.75
CA ALA A 29 4.99 -3.59 -8.76
C ALA A 29 5.84 -2.30 -8.66
N LEU A 30 5.41 -1.25 -9.36
CA LEU A 30 6.04 0.06 -9.27
C LEU A 30 5.97 0.63 -7.86
N ILE A 31 4.80 0.62 -7.21
CA ILE A 31 4.63 1.10 -5.82
C ILE A 31 5.57 0.36 -4.87
N SER A 32 5.67 -0.96 -4.94
CA SER A 32 6.63 -1.73 -4.13
C SER A 32 8.05 -1.24 -4.36
N GLN A 33 8.44 -1.02 -5.61
CA GLN A 33 9.76 -0.50 -5.95
C GLN A 33 10.01 0.90 -5.39
N VAL A 34 9.00 1.78 -5.36
CA VAL A 34 9.11 3.10 -4.70
C VAL A 34 9.28 2.95 -3.19
N LEU A 35 8.53 2.05 -2.56
CA LEU A 35 8.62 1.79 -1.11
C LEU A 35 9.98 1.21 -0.70
N GLU A 36 10.59 0.41 -1.58
CA GLU A 36 11.93 -0.15 -1.38
C GLU A 36 13.06 0.85 -1.73
N ALA A 37 12.75 1.95 -2.42
CA ALA A 37 13.75 2.91 -2.88
C ALA A 37 14.23 3.83 -1.73
N PRO A 38 15.51 3.71 -1.30
CA PRO A 38 16.05 4.60 -0.28
C PRO A 38 16.14 6.03 -0.82
N GLY A 39 15.60 7.00 -0.07
CA GLY A 39 15.56 8.40 -0.47
C GLY A 39 14.24 8.87 -1.06
N VAL A 40 13.26 7.97 -1.28
CA VAL A 40 11.89 8.34 -1.66
C VAL A 40 10.97 8.18 -0.45
N TYR A 41 10.67 9.31 0.19
CA TYR A 41 9.79 9.37 1.37
C TYR A 41 8.57 10.26 1.16
N VAL A 42 8.39 10.76 -0.07
CA VAL A 42 7.30 11.66 -0.43
C VAL A 42 6.42 10.93 -1.43
N PHE A 43 5.20 10.58 -1.00
CA PHE A 43 4.26 9.81 -1.82
C PHE A 43 3.03 10.63 -2.23
N GLY A 44 2.93 11.89 -1.79
CA GLY A 44 1.79 12.77 -2.06
C GLY A 44 1.51 12.92 -3.56
N GLU A 45 2.53 13.30 -4.35
CA GLU A 45 2.38 13.45 -5.80
C GLU A 45 2.01 12.14 -6.52
N LEU A 46 2.47 11.00 -5.99
CA LEU A 46 2.12 9.69 -6.54
C LEU A 46 0.66 9.33 -6.23
N LEU A 47 0.17 9.68 -5.04
CA LEU A 47 -1.24 9.50 -4.64
C LEU A 47 -2.21 10.39 -5.42
N GLU A 48 -1.77 11.53 -5.93
CA GLU A 48 -2.59 12.43 -6.77
C GLU A 48 -2.86 11.86 -8.18
N LEU A 49 -2.13 10.81 -8.59
CA LEU A 49 -2.34 10.17 -9.88
C LEU A 49 -3.64 9.37 -9.90
N ALA A 50 -4.47 9.59 -10.93
CA ALA A 50 -5.71 8.84 -11.14
C ALA A 50 -5.48 7.31 -11.21
N ASN A 51 -4.37 6.89 -11.82
CA ASN A 51 -3.99 5.47 -11.90
C ASN A 51 -3.80 4.84 -10.51
N VAL A 52 -3.27 5.62 -9.55
CA VAL A 52 -3.08 5.17 -8.17
C VAL A 52 -4.43 5.13 -7.47
N GLN A 53 -5.27 6.15 -7.61
CA GLN A 53 -6.64 6.15 -7.07
C GLN A 53 -7.47 4.96 -7.56
N GLU A 54 -7.29 4.51 -8.80
CA GLU A 54 -7.95 3.34 -9.36
C GLU A 54 -7.60 2.02 -8.62
N LEU A 55 -6.43 1.95 -7.97
CA LEU A 55 -6.05 0.80 -7.16
C LEU A 55 -6.88 0.67 -5.87
N ALA A 56 -7.53 1.74 -5.42
CA ALA A 56 -8.38 1.74 -4.22
C ALA A 56 -9.59 0.81 -4.37
N GLU A 57 -10.09 0.64 -5.60
CA GLU A 57 -11.26 -0.19 -5.89
C GLU A 57 -10.90 -1.66 -6.20
N GLY A 58 -9.60 -2.00 -6.22
CA GLY A 58 -9.12 -3.33 -6.55
C GLY A 58 -8.65 -4.15 -5.35
N ALA A 59 -8.21 -5.38 -5.62
CA ALA A 59 -7.55 -6.26 -4.63
C ALA A 59 -6.27 -5.64 -4.01
N ASN A 60 -5.77 -4.56 -4.61
CA ASN A 60 -4.56 -3.86 -4.21
C ASN A 60 -4.82 -2.58 -3.40
N ALA A 61 -6.06 -2.36 -2.94
CA ALA A 61 -6.43 -1.23 -2.08
C ALA A 61 -5.53 -1.13 -0.82
N ALA A 62 -5.05 -2.28 -0.36
CA ALA A 62 -4.03 -2.44 0.67
C ALA A 62 -2.77 -1.57 0.47
N TYR A 63 -2.26 -1.49 -0.77
CA TYR A 63 -1.06 -0.72 -1.10
C TYR A 63 -1.33 0.77 -1.12
N LEU A 64 -2.48 1.18 -1.66
CA LEU A 64 -2.89 2.60 -1.66
C LEU A 64 -3.11 3.12 -0.24
N HIS A 65 -3.70 2.30 0.63
CA HIS A 65 -3.89 2.69 2.03
C HIS A 65 -2.56 2.86 2.75
N LEU A 66 -1.62 1.94 2.50
CA LEU A 66 -0.27 2.01 3.05
C LEU A 66 0.50 3.23 2.53
N LEU A 67 0.36 3.59 1.26
CA LEU A 67 0.89 4.86 0.71
C LEU A 67 0.29 6.09 1.41
N ASN A 68 -1.03 6.14 1.58
CA ASN A 68 -1.70 7.24 2.29
C ASN A 68 -1.21 7.38 3.72
N LEU A 69 -1.02 6.25 4.39
CA LEU A 69 -0.46 6.18 5.73
C LEU A 69 0.98 6.70 5.79
N PHE A 70 1.82 6.38 4.80
CA PHE A 70 3.18 6.94 4.74
C PHE A 70 3.20 8.43 4.38
N ALA A 71 2.23 8.90 3.58
CA ALA A 71 2.14 10.30 3.17
C ALA A 71 1.55 11.22 4.26
N TYR A 72 0.52 10.75 4.96
CA TYR A 72 -0.29 11.55 5.90
C TYR A 72 -0.38 10.99 7.31
N GLY A 73 -0.14 9.68 7.45
CA GLY A 73 -0.28 8.97 8.71
C GLY A 73 0.98 8.97 9.55
N THR A 74 0.91 8.24 10.66
CA THR A 74 2.02 8.11 11.62
C THR A 74 2.23 6.65 11.97
N TYR A 75 3.38 6.33 12.56
CA TYR A 75 3.69 4.96 12.98
C TYR A 75 2.59 4.25 13.79
N PRO A 76 1.92 4.87 14.78
CA PRO A 76 0.82 4.19 15.49
C PRO A 76 -0.36 3.83 14.58
N ASP A 77 -0.64 4.64 13.55
CA ASP A 77 -1.70 4.35 12.57
C ASP A 77 -1.37 3.11 11.73
N TYR A 78 -0.07 2.89 11.42
CA TYR A 78 0.41 1.64 10.81
C TYR A 78 0.14 0.41 11.67
N ILE A 79 0.43 0.51 12.97
CA ILE A 79 0.22 -0.59 13.91
C ILE A 79 -1.26 -0.94 14.00
N VAL A 80 -2.14 0.07 14.11
CA VAL A 80 -3.59 -0.13 14.13
C VAL A 80 -4.08 -0.77 12.84
N TYR A 81 -3.64 -0.29 11.69
CA TYR A 81 -4.01 -0.85 10.39
C TYR A 81 -3.54 -2.30 10.22
N SER A 82 -2.29 -2.59 10.61
CA SER A 82 -1.73 -3.94 10.58
C SER A 82 -2.50 -4.90 11.50
N LEU A 83 -2.87 -4.43 12.70
CA LEU A 83 -3.67 -5.19 13.66
C LEU A 83 -5.10 -5.43 13.17
N LEU A 84 -5.77 -4.44 12.59
CA LEU A 84 -7.11 -4.57 12.03
C LEU A 84 -7.14 -5.61 10.91
N ARG A 85 -6.14 -5.59 10.02
CA ARG A 85 -6.02 -6.59 8.94
C ARG A 85 -5.83 -8.01 9.48
N VAL A 86 -5.12 -8.18 10.60
CA VAL A 86 -4.94 -9.49 11.25
C VAL A 86 -6.21 -9.96 11.96
N ALA A 87 -6.99 -9.03 12.51
CA ALA A 87 -8.24 -9.32 13.21
C ALA A 87 -9.40 -9.71 12.27
N GLU A 88 -9.30 -9.40 10.97
CA GLU A 88 -10.32 -9.74 9.96
C GLU A 88 -10.16 -11.17 9.40
N ARG A 89 -9.77 -12.13 10.24
CA ARG A 89 -9.96 -13.57 9.98
C ARG A 89 -11.27 -13.99 10.65
N PRO A 90 -12.43 -13.96 9.96
CA PRO A 90 -13.63 -14.67 10.42
C PRO A 90 -13.40 -16.17 10.14
N GLY A 91 -12.54 -16.79 10.96
CA GLY A 91 -11.99 -18.12 10.71
C GLY A 91 -12.30 -19.17 11.76
N ASP A 92 -12.85 -18.81 12.92
CA ASP A 92 -13.09 -19.77 14.01
C ASP A 92 -14.48 -19.57 14.63
N ALA A 93 -15.51 -19.62 13.78
CA ALA A 93 -16.85 -20.01 14.24
C ALA A 93 -16.86 -21.54 14.41
N GLU A 94 -16.26 -22.02 15.49
CA GLU A 94 -16.46 -23.38 15.97
C GLU A 94 -17.95 -23.54 16.29
N SER A 95 -18.70 -24.14 15.37
CA SER A 95 -20.06 -24.59 15.62
C SER A 95 -20.03 -25.58 16.79
N PRO A 96 -20.75 -25.33 17.90
CA PRO A 96 -20.94 -26.36 18.91
C PRO A 96 -21.80 -27.45 18.28
N GLY A 97 -21.13 -28.48 17.78
CA GLY A 97 -21.75 -29.69 17.27
C GLY A 97 -22.62 -30.29 18.36
N THR A 98 -23.93 -30.26 18.13
CA THR A 98 -24.97 -30.96 18.89
C THR A 98 -24.63 -32.44 19.03
N ARG A 99 -23.89 -32.81 20.08
CA ARG A 99 -23.83 -34.20 20.56
C ARG A 99 -24.96 -34.41 21.55
N ARG A 100 -26.07 -34.91 21.02
CA ARG A 100 -27.21 -35.39 21.79
C ARG A 100 -26.75 -36.40 22.87
N PRO A 101 -27.31 -36.40 24.07
CA PRO A 101 -27.05 -37.45 25.04
C PRO A 101 -27.76 -38.74 24.57
N HIS A 102 -27.01 -39.83 24.51
CA HIS A 102 -27.56 -41.18 24.46
C HIS A 102 -28.17 -41.51 25.83
N HIS A 103 -29.45 -41.87 25.85
CA HIS A 103 -30.03 -42.76 26.84
C HIS A 103 -30.87 -43.80 26.11
#